data_AF-A0A925D3S8-F1
#
_entry.id   AF-A0A925D3S8-F1
#
_cell.length_a   1.000
_cell.length_b   1.000
_cell.length_c   1.000
_cell.angle_alpha   90.00
_cell.angle_beta   90.00
_cell.angle_gamma   90.00
#
_symmetry.space_group_name_H-M   'P 1'
#
loop_
_entity.id
_entity.type
_entity.pdbx_description
1 polymer ?
#
loop_
_entity_poly.entity_id
_entity_poly.type
_entity_poly.pdbx_seq_one_letter_code
_entity_poly.pdbx_strand_id
1 'polypeptide(L)'
;MDDLSHRTSATAAQALLAFIILFPLGDLSAQQPKGEFPKRAAWTTSRITGSPEAPLPYVTERAFTNLIFKDCLDLTSAPGSDRLFIVEQAGKIFSFKNQPDVKSADLVIDLAKDVPGAQQVYALAFHPKFQENRYCYVCYIQAGELPDGSHIARFKVSDSEPPTIDPKSETTILTWLGGGHNGCSLKFGLDGCLYISTGDGSGPNPPDSRKAGQDVSNLLSAILRIDVDHAEGGKNYRIPADNPFVDLKGARGEIWAYGFRNPWRISIDKKTGDLWAGDVGWELWELLDRVERGGNYGWSVMEGRQPTNTEWPRGPTPILPPTIDHPHSESSSITDGLTYYGTRLKELNGHHIYGDYDTGKF
;
A
#
# COMPACT_ATOMS: atom_id res chain seq x y z
N MET A 1 22.84 24.25 -46.96
CA MET A 1 23.37 25.42 -47.66
C MET A 1 23.84 26.36 -46.57
N ASP A 2 25.15 26.33 -46.37
CA ASP A 2 26.10 27.30 -45.81
C ASP A 2 25.78 27.94 -44.43
N ASP A 3 26.58 27.72 -43.38
CA ASP A 3 27.95 28.24 -43.09
C ASP A 3 27.88 29.74 -42.65
N LEU A 4 28.53 30.29 -41.61
CA LEU A 4 29.63 29.90 -40.73
C LEU A 4 29.75 30.97 -39.61
N SER A 5 30.44 30.63 -38.52
CA SER A 5 31.31 31.52 -37.69
C SER A 5 30.67 32.45 -36.63
N HIS A 6 31.21 32.67 -35.43
CA HIS A 6 32.40 32.13 -34.76
C HIS A 6 32.47 32.58 -33.27
N ARG A 7 33.32 31.87 -32.52
CA ARG A 7 34.11 32.24 -31.31
C ARG A 7 33.59 31.68 -29.99
N THR A 8 34.14 30.61 -29.38
CA THR A 8 35.53 30.14 -29.04
C THR A 8 35.73 30.23 -27.53
N SER A 9 35.97 29.09 -26.89
CA SER A 9 36.89 28.99 -25.75
C SER A 9 37.60 27.66 -25.83
N ALA A 10 38.93 27.74 -25.80
CA ALA A 10 39.89 26.67 -26.03
C ALA A 10 40.04 25.76 -24.81
N THR A 11 40.35 24.49 -25.04
CA THR A 11 41.22 23.70 -24.14
C THR A 11 42.00 22.67 -24.96
N ALA A 12 43.31 22.71 -24.75
CA ALA A 12 44.33 21.94 -25.43
C ALA A 12 44.24 20.44 -25.14
N ALA A 13 44.46 19.62 -26.17
CA ALA A 13 44.72 18.20 -26.00
C ALA A 13 46.09 18.01 -25.34
N GLN A 14 46.09 17.59 -24.07
CA GLN A 14 47.28 17.04 -23.42
C GLN A 14 47.32 15.53 -23.69
N ALA A 15 48.32 15.12 -24.48
CA ALA A 15 48.74 13.73 -24.55
C ALA A 15 49.38 13.34 -23.22
N LEU A 16 48.77 12.40 -22.49
CA LEU A 16 49.42 11.74 -21.36
C LEU A 16 50.01 10.41 -21.84
N LEU A 17 51.34 10.36 -21.91
CA LEU A 17 52.09 9.11 -22.06
C LEU A 17 51.77 8.19 -20.88
N ALA A 18 51.29 6.99 -21.15
CA ALA A 18 51.26 5.91 -20.17
C ALA A 18 52.68 5.35 -20.00
N PHE A 19 53.33 5.66 -18.87
CA PHE A 19 54.50 4.91 -18.42
C PHE A 19 54.03 3.55 -17.89
N ILE A 20 54.18 2.50 -18.69
CA ILE A 20 54.06 1.12 -18.21
C ILE A 20 55.35 0.82 -17.44
N ILE A 21 55.29 0.90 -16.12
CA ILE A 21 56.33 0.34 -15.25
C ILE A 21 56.09 -1.18 -15.22
N LEU A 22 56.87 -1.93 -16.00
CA LEU A 22 56.99 -3.37 -15.80
C LEU A 22 57.71 -3.60 -14.47
N PHE A 23 56.96 -3.91 -13.41
CA PHE A 23 57.53 -4.61 -12.26
C PHE A 23 57.87 -6.03 -12.69
N PRO A 24 59.08 -6.56 -12.40
CA PRO A 24 59.32 -7.97 -12.56
C PRO A 24 58.35 -8.73 -11.64
N LEU A 25 57.60 -9.67 -12.22
CA LEU A 25 56.89 -10.70 -11.47
C LEU A 25 57.95 -11.51 -10.72
N GLY A 26 58.33 -11.06 -9.53
CA GLY A 26 58.96 -11.93 -8.55
C GLY A 26 57.96 -13.02 -8.20
N ASP A 27 58.40 -14.27 -8.15
CA ASP A 27 57.60 -15.41 -7.69
C ASP A 27 57.00 -15.10 -6.32
N LEU A 28 55.75 -14.63 -6.30
CA LEU A 28 54.89 -14.65 -5.13
C LEU A 28 54.41 -16.09 -4.95
N SER A 29 55.34 -16.97 -4.60
CA SER A 29 55.00 -18.22 -3.95
C SER A 29 54.31 -17.85 -2.64
N ALA A 30 53.01 -18.10 -2.55
CA ALA A 30 52.29 -18.02 -1.30
C ALA A 30 53.01 -18.95 -0.30
N GLN A 31 53.67 -18.38 0.70
CA GLN A 31 54.19 -19.18 1.80
C GLN A 31 53.01 -19.89 2.45
N GLN A 32 52.93 -21.21 2.31
CA GLN A 32 51.98 -22.00 3.08
C GLN A 32 52.23 -21.72 4.56
N PRO A 33 51.17 -21.44 5.35
CA PRO A 33 51.33 -21.20 6.77
C PRO A 33 51.98 -22.44 7.40
N LYS A 34 53.19 -22.26 7.95
CA LYS A 34 53.90 -23.31 8.70
C LYS A 34 53.28 -23.40 10.09
N GLY A 35 52.41 -24.39 10.29
CA GLY A 35 51.89 -24.78 11.59
C GLY A 35 50.54 -25.48 11.46
N GLU A 36 50.38 -26.64 12.09
CA GLU A 36 49.04 -27.21 12.29
C GLU A 36 48.25 -26.24 13.17
N PHE A 37 47.16 -25.70 12.64
CA PHE A 37 46.18 -25.00 13.47
C PHE A 37 45.68 -25.99 14.52
N PRO A 38 45.64 -25.62 15.82
CA PRO A 38 45.10 -26.51 16.83
C PRO A 38 43.67 -26.90 16.42
N LYS A 39 43.42 -28.20 16.24
CA LYS A 39 42.08 -28.71 15.97
C LYS A 39 41.18 -28.23 17.10
N ARG A 40 40.26 -27.31 16.79
CA ARG A 40 39.23 -26.92 17.74
C ARG A 40 38.50 -28.19 18.17
N ALA A 41 38.39 -28.41 19.47
CA ALA A 41 37.56 -29.49 19.98
C ALA A 41 36.13 -29.29 19.44
N ALA A 42 35.55 -30.34 18.87
CA ALA A 42 34.17 -30.30 18.40
C ALA A 42 33.28 -29.94 19.59
N TRP A 43 32.43 -28.93 19.41
CA TRP A 43 31.42 -28.57 20.40
C TRP A 43 30.33 -29.65 20.32
N THR A 44 30.47 -30.72 21.09
CA THR A 44 29.59 -31.90 21.04
C THR A 44 28.38 -31.78 21.95
N THR A 45 28.30 -30.72 22.76
CA THR A 45 27.18 -30.48 23.67
C THR A 45 26.63 -29.09 23.45
N SER A 46 25.46 -29.02 22.82
CA SER A 46 24.63 -27.83 22.90
C SER A 46 23.97 -27.81 24.29
N ARG A 47 24.10 -26.70 25.02
CA ARG A 47 23.28 -26.40 26.22
C ARG A 47 22.02 -25.62 25.86
N ILE A 48 21.69 -25.51 24.58
CA ILE A 48 20.48 -24.83 24.13
C ILE A 48 19.29 -25.73 24.47
N THR A 49 18.73 -25.53 25.66
CA THR A 49 17.35 -25.90 25.96
C THR A 49 16.45 -24.78 25.46
N GLY A 50 16.20 -24.78 24.16
CA GLY A 50 15.06 -24.05 23.62
C GLY A 50 13.84 -24.96 23.74
N SER A 51 12.79 -24.51 24.42
CA SER A 51 11.48 -25.08 24.16
C SER A 51 11.16 -24.78 22.69
N PRO A 52 10.76 -25.74 21.84
CA PRO A 52 10.12 -25.35 20.60
C PRO A 52 8.96 -24.45 21.02
N GLU A 53 8.89 -23.24 20.47
CA GLU A 53 7.69 -22.42 20.61
C GLU A 53 6.50 -23.31 20.28
N ALA A 54 5.47 -23.26 21.13
CA ALA A 54 4.26 -24.01 20.84
C ALA A 54 3.77 -23.61 19.44
N PRO A 55 3.27 -24.56 18.63
CA PRO A 55 2.74 -24.21 17.33
C PRO A 55 1.68 -23.14 17.49
N LEU A 56 1.62 -22.20 16.54
CA LEU A 56 0.60 -21.16 16.55
C LEU A 56 -0.79 -21.80 16.70
N PRO A 57 -1.69 -21.18 17.48
CA PRO A 57 -3.02 -21.73 17.73
C PRO A 57 -3.87 -21.84 16.45
N TYR A 58 -3.45 -21.16 15.37
CA TYR A 58 -4.11 -21.12 14.08
C TYR A 58 -3.11 -21.34 12.95
N VAL A 59 -3.58 -21.95 11.87
CA VAL A 59 -2.84 -22.10 10.60
C VAL A 59 -3.73 -21.64 9.45
N THR A 60 -3.11 -21.10 8.40
CA THR A 60 -3.83 -20.74 7.17
C THR A 60 -4.05 -21.97 6.30
N GLU A 61 -5.21 -22.02 5.65
CA GLU A 61 -5.55 -23.03 4.65
C GLU A 61 -6.14 -22.36 3.42
N ARG A 62 -5.95 -22.98 2.25
CA ARG A 62 -6.50 -22.45 1.01
C ARG A 62 -8.01 -22.64 0.99
N ALA A 63 -8.75 -21.52 1.03
CA ALA A 63 -10.21 -21.53 1.04
C ALA A 63 -10.86 -22.00 -0.29
N PHE A 64 -10.25 -21.67 -1.43
CA PHE A 64 -10.75 -21.99 -2.77
C PHE A 64 -9.71 -22.77 -3.58
N THR A 65 -9.70 -24.09 -3.45
CA THR A 65 -8.63 -24.96 -3.97
C THR A 65 -8.66 -25.14 -5.50
N ASN A 66 -9.81 -24.97 -6.13
CA ASN A 66 -9.96 -25.10 -7.59
C ASN A 66 -9.70 -23.80 -8.36
N LEU A 67 -9.55 -22.66 -7.67
CA LEU A 67 -9.38 -21.35 -8.30
C LEU A 67 -7.94 -20.86 -8.17
N ILE A 68 -7.31 -20.47 -9.26
CA ILE A 68 -5.96 -19.90 -9.29
C ILE A 68 -6.08 -18.50 -9.88
N PHE A 69 -5.48 -17.55 -9.19
CA PHE A 69 -5.40 -16.14 -9.59
C PHE A 69 -3.94 -15.69 -9.53
N LYS A 70 -3.64 -14.59 -10.19
CA LYS A 70 -2.29 -14.00 -10.29
C LYS A 70 -2.26 -12.65 -9.60
N ASP A 71 -1.25 -12.44 -8.76
CA ASP A 71 -0.94 -11.14 -8.14
C ASP A 71 -2.20 -10.44 -7.58
N CYS A 72 -2.93 -11.17 -6.73
CA CYS A 72 -4.19 -10.67 -6.17
C CYS A 72 -3.93 -9.60 -5.13
N LEU A 73 -4.63 -8.47 -5.25
CA LEU A 73 -4.46 -7.33 -4.35
C LEU A 73 -5.67 -7.07 -3.46
N ASP A 74 -6.87 -7.51 -3.84
CA ASP A 74 -8.08 -7.28 -3.04
C ASP A 74 -9.10 -8.40 -3.24
N LEU A 75 -9.84 -8.71 -2.17
CA LEU A 75 -10.95 -9.67 -2.16
C LEU A 75 -12.11 -9.05 -1.37
N THR A 76 -13.27 -8.94 -1.99
CA THR A 76 -14.44 -8.30 -1.36
C THR A 76 -15.75 -8.98 -1.76
N SER A 77 -16.86 -8.52 -1.16
CA SER A 77 -18.22 -8.93 -1.51
C SER A 77 -19.08 -7.69 -1.69
N ALA A 78 -20.04 -7.76 -2.61
CA ALA A 78 -21.03 -6.71 -2.78
C ALA A 78 -22.19 -6.92 -1.78
N PRO A 79 -22.76 -5.85 -1.17
CA PRO A 79 -23.95 -5.98 -0.34
C PRO A 79 -25.08 -6.74 -1.05
N GLY A 80 -25.60 -7.79 -0.42
CA GLY A 80 -26.66 -8.65 -0.97
C GLY A 80 -26.20 -9.70 -1.98
N SER A 81 -24.90 -9.81 -2.26
CA SER A 81 -24.35 -10.84 -3.15
C SER A 81 -23.88 -12.08 -2.37
N ASP A 82 -24.06 -13.25 -2.96
CA ASP A 82 -23.46 -14.53 -2.53
C ASP A 82 -22.10 -14.79 -3.23
N ARG A 83 -21.60 -13.81 -3.99
CA ARG A 83 -20.36 -13.88 -4.74
C ARG A 83 -19.26 -13.06 -4.08
N LEU A 84 -18.04 -13.56 -4.19
CA LEU A 84 -16.83 -12.80 -3.95
C LEU A 84 -16.33 -12.17 -5.25
N PHE A 85 -15.56 -11.11 -5.11
CA PHE A 85 -14.90 -10.40 -6.20
C PHE A 85 -13.43 -10.27 -5.84
N ILE A 86 -12.55 -10.67 -6.77
CA ILE A 86 -11.11 -10.63 -6.59
C ILE A 86 -10.46 -9.78 -7.67
N VAL A 87 -9.50 -8.97 -7.26
CA VAL A 87 -8.75 -8.04 -8.11
C VAL A 87 -7.35 -8.60 -8.35
N GLU A 88 -6.99 -8.80 -9.61
CA GLU A 88 -5.60 -9.04 -10.02
C GLU A 88 -4.94 -7.71 -10.37
N GLN A 89 -3.68 -7.51 -9.96
CA GLN A 89 -2.94 -6.27 -10.19
C GLN A 89 -2.93 -5.84 -11.65
N ALA A 90 -2.84 -6.79 -12.58
CA ALA A 90 -2.82 -6.54 -14.03
C ALA A 90 -4.16 -6.04 -14.62
N GLY A 91 -5.19 -5.86 -13.78
CA GLY A 91 -6.43 -5.16 -14.14
C GLY A 91 -7.66 -6.03 -14.31
N LYS A 92 -7.53 -7.36 -14.19
CA LYS A 92 -8.68 -8.25 -14.26
C LYS A 92 -9.39 -8.32 -12.91
N ILE A 93 -10.71 -8.22 -12.96
CA ILE A 93 -11.58 -8.48 -11.83
C ILE A 93 -12.40 -9.71 -12.15
N PHE A 94 -12.34 -10.70 -11.26
CA PHE A 94 -13.14 -11.91 -11.35
C PHE A 94 -14.17 -11.98 -10.24
N SER A 95 -15.26 -12.70 -10.46
CA SER A 95 -16.26 -13.00 -9.45
C SER A 95 -16.56 -14.48 -9.41
N PHE A 96 -16.84 -15.03 -8.23
CA PHE A 96 -17.18 -16.44 -8.05
C PHE A 96 -18.07 -16.63 -6.82
N LYS A 97 -18.85 -17.72 -6.78
CA LYS A 97 -19.70 -18.06 -5.63
C LYS A 97 -18.84 -18.31 -4.39
N ASN A 98 -19.26 -17.81 -3.23
CA ASN A 98 -18.57 -17.99 -1.96
C ASN A 98 -18.80 -19.42 -1.39
N GLN A 99 -18.27 -20.42 -2.09
CA GLN A 99 -18.40 -21.84 -1.74
C GLN A 99 -17.03 -22.52 -1.89
N PRO A 100 -16.57 -23.33 -0.91
CA PRO A 100 -15.23 -23.94 -0.98
C PRO A 100 -14.98 -24.82 -2.21
N ASP A 101 -16.03 -25.45 -2.74
CA ASP A 101 -15.98 -26.38 -3.86
C ASP A 101 -16.21 -25.72 -5.24
N VAL A 102 -16.34 -24.39 -5.29
CA VAL A 102 -16.49 -23.61 -6.52
C VAL A 102 -15.44 -24.01 -7.57
N LYS A 103 -15.85 -24.12 -8.83
CA LYS A 103 -15.03 -24.68 -9.93
C LYS A 103 -14.44 -23.66 -10.88
N SER A 104 -15.06 -22.49 -10.98
CA SER A 104 -14.65 -21.43 -11.90
C SER A 104 -14.93 -20.06 -11.31
N ALA A 105 -14.22 -19.07 -11.84
CA ALA A 105 -14.51 -17.66 -11.62
C ALA A 105 -14.84 -17.03 -12.97
N ASP A 106 -15.80 -16.11 -12.95
CA ASP A 106 -16.28 -15.40 -14.11
C ASP A 106 -15.55 -14.06 -14.22
N LEU A 107 -15.06 -13.72 -15.41
CA LEU A 107 -14.45 -12.41 -15.66
C LEU A 107 -15.53 -11.33 -15.61
N VAL A 108 -15.38 -10.37 -14.70
CA VAL A 108 -16.32 -9.25 -14.52
C VAL A 108 -15.95 -8.10 -15.46
N ILE A 109 -14.64 -7.82 -15.57
CA ILE A 109 -14.05 -6.79 -16.43
C ILE A 109 -12.53 -7.01 -16.54
N ASP A 110 -11.95 -6.61 -17.66
CA ASP A 110 -10.50 -6.46 -17.85
C ASP A 110 -10.19 -4.96 -17.97
N LEU A 111 -9.93 -4.28 -16.84
CA LEU A 111 -9.77 -2.82 -16.84
C LEU A 111 -8.60 -2.38 -17.71
N ALA A 112 -7.49 -3.13 -17.73
CA ALA A 112 -6.32 -2.77 -18.52
C ALA A 112 -6.59 -2.77 -20.02
N LYS A 113 -7.58 -3.55 -20.45
CA LYS A 113 -8.05 -3.58 -21.83
C LYS A 113 -9.17 -2.55 -22.09
N ASP A 114 -10.12 -2.44 -21.16
CA ASP A 114 -11.40 -1.80 -21.42
C ASP A 114 -11.46 -0.33 -20.92
N VAL A 115 -10.55 0.08 -20.03
CA VAL A 115 -10.46 1.44 -19.47
C VAL A 115 -9.13 2.09 -19.88
N PRO A 116 -9.14 3.13 -20.72
CA PRO A 116 -7.92 3.81 -21.15
C PRO A 116 -7.10 4.33 -19.96
N GLY A 117 -5.82 3.97 -19.94
CA GLY A 117 -4.90 4.40 -18.91
C GLY A 117 -4.86 3.52 -17.67
N ALA A 118 -5.81 2.61 -17.42
CA ALA A 118 -5.74 1.73 -16.25
C ALA A 118 -4.59 0.69 -16.40
N GLN A 119 -3.45 0.91 -15.74
CA GLN A 119 -2.30 0.00 -15.84
C GLN A 119 -2.25 -1.03 -14.71
N GLN A 120 -2.54 -0.60 -13.49
CA GLN A 120 -2.56 -1.48 -12.32
C GLN A 120 -3.79 -1.20 -11.47
N VAL A 121 -4.46 -2.25 -10.97
CA VAL A 121 -5.69 -2.10 -10.17
C VAL A 121 -5.47 -2.63 -8.76
N TYR A 122 -5.76 -1.81 -7.75
CA TYR A 122 -5.34 -2.02 -6.36
C TYR A 122 -6.49 -2.37 -5.42
N ALA A 123 -7.69 -1.86 -5.69
CA ALA A 123 -8.84 -2.06 -4.82
C ALA A 123 -10.18 -1.99 -5.55
N LEU A 124 -11.16 -2.67 -4.97
CA LEU A 124 -12.56 -2.64 -5.36
C LEU A 124 -13.43 -2.46 -4.12
N ALA A 125 -14.34 -1.48 -4.16
CA ALA A 125 -15.35 -1.28 -3.14
C ALA A 125 -16.74 -1.17 -3.78
N PHE A 126 -17.74 -1.77 -3.14
CA PHE A 126 -19.14 -1.63 -3.55
C PHE A 126 -19.83 -0.59 -2.71
N HIS A 127 -20.72 0.19 -3.32
CA HIS A 127 -21.51 1.19 -2.60
C HIS A 127 -22.37 0.52 -1.50
N PRO A 128 -22.59 1.13 -0.32
CA PRO A 128 -23.44 0.55 0.71
C PRO A 128 -24.88 0.25 0.22
N LYS A 129 -25.39 1.10 -0.68
CA LYS A 129 -26.67 0.93 -1.39
C LYS A 129 -26.55 0.15 -2.71
N PHE A 130 -25.59 -0.77 -2.83
CA PHE A 130 -25.30 -1.49 -4.07
C PHE A 130 -26.54 -2.16 -4.68
N GLN A 131 -27.43 -2.72 -3.86
CA GLN A 131 -28.66 -3.36 -4.34
C GLN A 131 -29.61 -2.40 -5.07
N GLU A 132 -29.50 -1.10 -4.82
CA GLU A 132 -30.33 -0.06 -5.44
C GLU A 132 -29.63 0.58 -6.64
N ASN A 133 -28.36 0.95 -6.48
CA ASN A 133 -27.64 1.79 -7.46
C ASN A 133 -26.65 1.02 -8.36
N ARG A 134 -26.31 -0.20 -7.97
CA ARG A 134 -25.33 -1.08 -8.64
C ARG A 134 -23.95 -0.44 -8.83
N TYR A 135 -23.54 0.46 -7.95
CA TYR A 135 -22.25 1.13 -8.06
C TYR A 135 -21.11 0.39 -7.38
N CYS A 136 -19.98 0.30 -8.10
CA CYS A 136 -18.69 -0.05 -7.53
C CYS A 136 -17.67 1.06 -7.80
N TYR A 137 -16.60 1.08 -7.00
CA TYR A 137 -15.50 2.03 -7.07
C TYR A 137 -14.21 1.23 -7.19
N VAL A 138 -13.40 1.60 -8.16
CA VAL A 138 -12.11 0.96 -8.45
C VAL A 138 -11.01 1.98 -8.26
N CYS A 139 -9.95 1.57 -7.57
CA CYS A 139 -8.71 2.34 -7.47
C CYS A 139 -7.67 1.76 -8.43
N TYR A 140 -7.20 2.56 -9.39
CA TYR A 140 -6.21 2.14 -10.36
C TYR A 140 -5.14 3.20 -10.60
N ILE A 141 -3.96 2.74 -11.03
CA ILE A 141 -2.81 3.58 -11.33
C ILE A 141 -2.66 3.68 -12.84
N GLN A 142 -2.59 4.91 -13.33
CA GLN A 142 -2.34 5.23 -14.73
C GLN A 142 -0.86 5.32 -15.05
N ALA A 143 -0.10 6.07 -14.25
CA ALA A 143 1.36 6.10 -14.34
C ALA A 143 1.96 6.82 -13.13
N GLY A 144 3.21 6.49 -12.82
CA GLY A 144 4.01 7.25 -11.86
C GLY A 144 4.37 8.63 -12.39
N GLU A 145 4.57 9.58 -11.47
CA GLU A 145 4.96 10.97 -11.72
C GLU A 145 3.93 11.81 -12.51
N LEU A 146 2.73 11.28 -12.77
CA LEU A 146 1.62 12.06 -13.33
C LEU A 146 0.81 12.71 -12.21
N PRO A 147 0.51 14.03 -12.28
CA PRO A 147 -0.29 14.72 -11.26
C PRO A 147 -1.67 14.10 -11.00
N ASP A 148 -2.22 13.42 -12.00
CA ASP A 148 -3.46 12.64 -11.97
C ASP A 148 -3.18 11.15 -12.18
N GLY A 149 -2.01 10.66 -11.79
CA GLY A 149 -1.58 9.28 -12.05
C GLY A 149 -2.29 8.20 -11.25
N SER A 150 -2.93 8.54 -10.13
CA SER A 150 -3.77 7.64 -9.34
C SER A 150 -5.23 8.03 -9.48
N HIS A 151 -6.11 7.06 -9.70
CA HIS A 151 -7.52 7.28 -9.98
C HIS A 151 -8.43 6.47 -9.07
N ILE A 152 -9.51 7.11 -8.63
CA ILE A 152 -10.71 6.44 -8.16
C ILE A 152 -11.81 6.72 -9.16
N ALA A 153 -12.37 5.66 -9.73
CA ALA A 153 -13.47 5.73 -10.67
C ALA A 153 -14.65 4.89 -10.21
N ARG A 154 -15.85 5.42 -10.40
CA ARG A 154 -17.11 4.71 -10.18
C ARG A 154 -17.57 4.06 -11.47
N PHE A 155 -18.09 2.84 -11.38
CA PHE A 155 -18.71 2.11 -12.48
C PHE A 155 -20.06 1.52 -12.06
N LYS A 156 -20.86 1.09 -13.05
CA LYS A 156 -22.08 0.29 -12.87
C LYS A 156 -21.82 -1.18 -13.11
N VAL A 157 -22.36 -2.00 -12.21
CA VAL A 157 -22.37 -3.46 -12.31
C VAL A 157 -23.71 -3.92 -12.88
N SER A 158 -23.69 -4.85 -13.83
CA SER A 158 -24.90 -5.45 -14.39
C SER A 158 -25.70 -6.19 -13.31
N ASP A 159 -26.99 -6.39 -13.54
CA ASP A 159 -27.86 -7.25 -12.72
C ASP A 159 -27.91 -8.70 -13.27
N SER A 160 -26.92 -9.09 -14.08
CA SER A 160 -26.83 -10.44 -14.65
C SER A 160 -26.13 -11.41 -13.70
N GLU A 161 -26.32 -12.70 -13.96
CA GLU A 161 -25.58 -13.80 -13.32
C GLU A 161 -24.88 -14.61 -14.43
N PRO A 162 -23.55 -14.53 -14.58
CA PRO A 162 -22.60 -13.76 -13.75
C PRO A 162 -22.68 -12.23 -13.96
N PRO A 163 -22.24 -11.44 -12.97
CA PRO A 163 -22.20 -9.98 -13.08
C PRO A 163 -21.02 -9.51 -13.95
N THR A 164 -21.20 -8.40 -14.65
CA THR A 164 -20.16 -7.69 -15.41
C THR A 164 -20.13 -6.22 -15.00
N ILE A 165 -19.01 -5.53 -15.22
CA ILE A 165 -18.91 -4.07 -15.06
C ILE A 165 -18.96 -3.43 -16.45
N ASP A 166 -19.77 -2.38 -16.61
CA ASP A 166 -19.80 -1.61 -17.86
C ASP A 166 -18.66 -0.58 -17.88
N PRO A 167 -17.61 -0.75 -18.70
CA PRO A 167 -16.50 0.19 -18.77
C PRO A 167 -16.94 1.58 -19.25
N LYS A 168 -18.03 1.69 -20.03
CA LYS A 168 -18.53 2.98 -20.52
C LYS A 168 -19.25 3.80 -19.46
N SER A 169 -19.53 3.20 -18.31
CA SER A 169 -20.18 3.86 -17.18
C SER A 169 -19.21 4.60 -16.25
N GLU A 170 -17.92 4.60 -16.60
CA GLU A 170 -16.85 5.22 -15.83
C GLU A 170 -17.19 6.67 -15.45
N THR A 171 -17.04 6.98 -14.16
CA THR A 171 -17.08 8.35 -13.64
C THR A 171 -15.88 8.55 -12.73
N THR A 172 -14.92 9.39 -13.13
CA THR A 172 -13.80 9.78 -12.26
C THR A 172 -14.31 10.49 -11.02
N ILE A 173 -13.97 9.99 -9.85
CA ILE A 173 -14.35 10.55 -8.55
C ILE A 173 -13.24 11.45 -8.03
N LEU A 174 -12.02 10.92 -7.93
CA LEU A 174 -10.87 11.62 -7.37
C LEU A 174 -9.61 11.15 -8.07
N THR A 175 -8.68 12.07 -8.30
CA THR A 175 -7.33 11.77 -8.76
C THR A 175 -6.29 12.47 -7.88
N TRP A 176 -5.09 11.89 -7.83
CA TRP A 176 -3.92 12.49 -7.21
C TRP A 176 -2.65 11.99 -7.92
N LEU A 177 -1.51 12.50 -7.48
CA LEU A 177 -0.21 12.13 -8.02
C LEU A 177 -0.02 10.61 -7.97
N GLY A 178 0.27 9.99 -9.11
CA GLY A 178 0.77 8.63 -9.15
C GLY A 178 2.26 8.61 -8.81
N GLY A 179 2.72 7.63 -8.05
CA GLY A 179 4.13 7.53 -7.66
C GLY A 179 4.48 6.17 -7.07
N GLY A 180 5.56 6.12 -6.28
CA GLY A 180 5.77 5.02 -5.34
C GLY A 180 4.77 5.12 -4.18
N HIS A 181 4.49 4.00 -3.50
CA HIS A 181 3.62 3.98 -2.32
C HIS A 181 2.24 4.64 -2.57
N ASN A 182 1.47 4.17 -3.55
CA ASN A 182 0.21 4.84 -3.90
C ASN A 182 -0.89 4.70 -2.84
N GLY A 183 -0.76 3.78 -1.87
CA GLY A 183 -1.88 3.34 -1.03
C GLY A 183 -2.96 2.68 -1.90
N CYS A 184 -4.01 3.43 -2.23
CA CYS A 184 -5.08 3.04 -3.15
C CYS A 184 -6.05 1.97 -2.58
N SER A 185 -6.18 1.89 -1.25
CA SER A 185 -7.17 1.05 -0.60
C SER A 185 -8.49 1.80 -0.42
N LEU A 186 -9.62 1.10 -0.64
CA LEU A 186 -10.97 1.67 -0.59
C LEU A 186 -11.87 0.92 0.39
N LYS A 187 -12.51 1.64 1.32
CA LYS A 187 -13.53 1.10 2.23
C LYS A 187 -14.63 2.12 2.51
N PHE A 188 -15.88 1.67 2.56
CA PHE A 188 -16.98 2.50 3.06
C PHE A 188 -17.06 2.39 4.58
N GLY A 189 -17.14 3.54 5.25
CA GLY A 189 -17.41 3.63 6.68
C GLY A 189 -18.87 3.37 7.01
N LEU A 190 -19.17 3.24 8.31
CA LEU A 190 -20.55 3.10 8.80
C LEU A 190 -21.37 4.39 8.62
N ASP A 191 -20.70 5.51 8.39
CA ASP A 191 -21.28 6.80 8.05
C ASP A 191 -21.66 6.95 6.57
N GLY A 192 -21.38 5.94 5.75
CA GLY A 192 -21.64 5.95 4.30
C GLY A 192 -20.60 6.71 3.47
N CYS A 193 -19.57 7.27 4.09
CA CYS A 193 -18.48 7.92 3.36
C CYS A 193 -17.47 6.90 2.82
N LEU A 194 -16.80 7.25 1.72
CA LEU A 194 -15.70 6.48 1.16
C LEU A 194 -14.38 6.93 1.80
N TYR A 195 -13.70 5.98 2.44
CA TYR A 195 -12.35 6.14 2.96
C TYR A 195 -11.33 5.61 1.95
N ILE A 196 -10.25 6.36 1.79
CA ILE A 196 -9.25 6.17 0.73
C ILE A 196 -7.88 6.29 1.35
N SER A 197 -6.99 5.32 1.12
CA SER A 197 -5.59 5.46 1.50
C SER A 197 -4.74 6.03 0.38
N THR A 198 -3.79 6.90 0.71
CA THR A 198 -2.79 7.46 -0.18
C THR A 198 -1.44 7.45 0.54
N GLY A 199 -0.37 7.00 -0.12
CA GLY A 199 0.97 7.09 0.47
C GLY A 199 1.74 8.31 -0.01
N ASP A 200 3.03 8.37 0.32
CA ASP A 200 3.88 9.54 0.15
C ASP A 200 4.26 9.86 -1.31
N GLY A 201 3.86 9.02 -2.27
CA GLY A 201 4.13 9.23 -3.68
C GLY A 201 5.61 9.16 -4.05
N SER A 202 6.46 8.64 -3.16
CA SER A 202 7.92 8.63 -3.28
C SER A 202 8.47 7.21 -3.36
N GLY A 203 9.69 7.07 -3.87
CA GLY A 203 10.45 5.82 -3.76
C GLY A 203 11.03 5.62 -2.34
N PRO A 204 11.69 4.48 -2.09
CA PRO A 204 12.26 4.19 -0.78
C PRO A 204 13.52 5.01 -0.45
N ASN A 205 14.21 5.62 -1.43
CA ASN A 205 15.44 6.37 -1.18
C ASN A 205 15.62 7.53 -2.19
N PRO A 206 15.74 8.79 -1.74
CA PRO A 206 15.59 9.25 -0.36
C PRO A 206 14.14 9.06 0.14
N PRO A 207 13.93 8.79 1.44
CA PRO A 207 12.60 8.64 2.00
C PRO A 207 11.83 9.95 1.85
N ASP A 208 10.54 9.85 1.53
CA ASP A 208 9.62 11.00 1.48
C ASP A 208 10.24 12.23 0.79
N SER A 209 10.81 12.03 -0.41
CA SER A 209 11.48 13.07 -1.20
C SER A 209 10.61 14.32 -1.45
N ARG A 210 9.29 14.16 -1.30
CA ARG A 210 8.26 15.19 -1.45
C ARG A 210 7.91 15.91 -0.16
N LYS A 211 8.35 15.40 0.99
CA LYS A 211 7.95 15.87 2.33
C LYS A 211 6.43 15.85 2.53
N ALA A 212 5.78 14.84 1.94
CA ALA A 212 4.34 14.65 1.98
C ALA A 212 3.85 14.29 3.38
N GLY A 213 4.68 13.57 4.14
CA GLY A 213 4.38 13.06 5.47
C GLY A 213 3.69 14.06 6.41
N GLN A 214 4.19 15.29 6.45
CA GLN A 214 3.71 16.31 7.37
C GLN A 214 2.94 17.44 6.67
N ASP A 215 2.66 17.30 5.36
CA ASP A 215 2.03 18.32 4.53
C ASP A 215 0.55 17.99 4.26
N VAL A 216 -0.34 18.78 4.87
CA VAL A 216 -1.80 18.66 4.68
C VAL A 216 -2.32 19.47 3.48
N SER A 217 -1.46 20.10 2.68
CA SER A 217 -1.87 20.92 1.53
C SER A 217 -2.12 20.12 0.25
N ASN A 218 -1.77 18.83 0.26
CA ASN A 218 -1.97 17.90 -0.85
C ASN A 218 -2.69 16.61 -0.38
N LEU A 219 -2.88 15.63 -1.26
CA LEU A 219 -3.63 14.40 -0.95
C LEU A 219 -2.75 13.18 -0.66
N LEU A 220 -1.43 13.34 -0.58
CA LEU A 220 -0.49 12.25 -0.31
C LEU A 220 -0.37 11.98 1.19
N SER A 221 0.16 10.81 1.53
CA SER A 221 0.48 10.41 2.90
C SER A 221 -0.72 10.52 3.85
N ALA A 222 -1.91 10.13 3.38
CA ALA A 222 -3.15 10.39 4.07
C ALA A 222 -4.15 9.23 3.99
N ILE A 223 -5.07 9.22 4.96
CA ILE A 223 -6.39 8.64 4.77
C ILE A 223 -7.35 9.79 4.46
N LEU A 224 -8.05 9.69 3.34
CA LEU A 224 -9.07 10.64 2.91
C LEU A 224 -10.47 10.12 3.25
N ARG A 225 -11.43 11.03 3.42
CA ARG A 225 -12.85 10.72 3.61
C ARG A 225 -13.71 11.64 2.77
N ILE A 226 -14.48 11.07 1.86
CA ILE A 226 -15.37 11.80 0.93
C ILE A 226 -16.78 11.22 0.88
N ASP A 227 -17.76 12.07 0.60
CA ASP A 227 -19.14 11.69 0.36
C ASP A 227 -19.40 11.57 -1.14
N VAL A 228 -19.60 10.34 -1.63
CA VAL A 228 -19.78 10.02 -3.05
C VAL A 228 -21.25 9.99 -3.49
N ASP A 229 -22.19 10.19 -2.56
CA ASP A 229 -23.63 10.27 -2.84
C ASP A 229 -24.02 11.70 -3.29
N HIS A 230 -23.17 12.69 -3.06
CA HIS A 230 -23.46 14.10 -3.34
C HIS A 230 -22.31 14.76 -4.11
N ALA A 231 -22.58 15.30 -5.30
CA ALA A 231 -21.63 16.10 -6.05
C ALA A 231 -21.66 17.57 -5.59
N GLU A 232 -20.49 18.19 -5.41
CA GLU A 232 -20.38 19.58 -4.97
C GLU A 232 -19.18 20.29 -5.61
N GLY A 233 -19.33 21.58 -5.93
CA GLY A 233 -18.19 22.41 -6.35
C GLY A 233 -17.48 21.93 -7.62
N GLY A 234 -18.20 21.27 -8.54
CA GLY A 234 -17.64 20.69 -9.76
C GLY A 234 -16.95 19.33 -9.56
N LYS A 235 -16.97 18.77 -8.34
CA LYS A 235 -16.47 17.43 -8.02
C LYS A 235 -17.62 16.43 -8.05
N ASN A 236 -17.33 15.19 -8.41
CA ASN A 236 -18.29 14.07 -8.35
C ASN A 236 -18.47 13.50 -6.93
N TYR A 237 -18.08 14.28 -5.92
CA TYR A 237 -18.19 14.00 -4.49
C TYR A 237 -18.29 15.32 -3.73
N ARG A 238 -18.62 15.23 -2.44
CA ARG A 238 -18.64 16.32 -1.47
C ARG A 238 -17.60 16.04 -0.39
N ILE A 239 -17.01 17.11 0.14
CA ILE A 239 -16.18 17.04 1.34
C ILE A 239 -17.13 17.10 2.55
N PRO A 240 -17.16 16.07 3.42
CA PRO A 240 -17.95 16.14 4.64
C PRO A 240 -17.55 17.34 5.51
N ALA A 241 -18.52 18.12 5.97
CA ALA A 241 -18.28 19.33 6.76
C ALA A 241 -17.65 19.05 8.14
N ASP A 242 -17.72 17.80 8.60
CA ASP A 242 -17.11 17.33 9.83
C ASP A 242 -15.71 16.73 9.62
N ASN A 243 -15.09 16.86 8.43
CA ASN A 243 -13.69 16.51 8.26
C ASN A 243 -12.77 17.45 9.07
N PRO A 244 -11.62 16.96 9.58
CA PRO A 244 -10.78 17.69 10.55
C PRO A 244 -10.10 18.95 10.03
N PHE A 245 -9.88 19.06 8.72
CA PHE A 245 -9.07 20.12 8.14
C PHE A 245 -9.85 21.10 7.24
N VAL A 246 -11.20 21.04 7.24
CA VAL A 246 -12.04 21.88 6.35
C VAL A 246 -11.86 23.38 6.58
N ASP A 247 -11.62 23.80 7.82
CA ASP A 247 -11.43 25.20 8.21
C ASP A 247 -9.96 25.63 8.24
N LEU A 248 -9.02 24.69 8.04
CA LEU A 248 -7.60 24.99 8.04
C LEU A 248 -7.17 25.54 6.68
N LYS A 249 -6.87 26.84 6.63
CA LYS A 249 -6.47 27.53 5.40
C LYS A 249 -5.28 26.84 4.74
N GLY A 250 -5.46 26.45 3.48
CA GLY A 250 -4.43 25.81 2.66
C GLY A 250 -4.36 24.29 2.80
N ALA A 251 -5.12 23.69 3.73
CA ALA A 251 -5.23 22.24 3.83
C ALA A 251 -6.27 21.70 2.85
N ARG A 252 -6.13 20.42 2.50
CA ARG A 252 -7.11 19.65 1.75
C ARG A 252 -8.21 19.16 2.68
N GLY A 253 -9.43 19.63 2.47
CA GLY A 253 -10.59 19.23 3.28
C GLY A 253 -10.94 17.75 3.16
N GLU A 254 -10.45 17.06 2.12
CA GLU A 254 -10.62 15.62 1.94
C GLU A 254 -9.88 14.79 3.00
N ILE A 255 -8.84 15.32 3.65
CA ILE A 255 -8.00 14.59 4.60
C ILE A 255 -8.78 14.27 5.89
N TRP A 256 -8.80 12.99 6.26
CA TRP A 256 -9.28 12.47 7.54
C TRP A 256 -8.15 12.30 8.54
N ALA A 257 -7.00 11.79 8.10
CA ALA A 257 -5.78 11.61 8.87
C ALA A 257 -4.57 11.67 7.93
N TYR A 258 -3.37 11.95 8.45
CA TYR A 258 -2.16 12.12 7.63
C TYR A 258 -0.90 11.62 8.35
N GLY A 259 0.24 11.60 7.67
CA GLY A 259 1.51 11.14 8.25
C GLY A 259 1.76 9.66 8.08
N PHE A 260 1.30 9.07 6.98
CA PHE A 260 1.53 7.67 6.62
C PHE A 260 2.56 7.53 5.51
N ARG A 261 3.38 6.48 5.51
CA ARG A 261 4.33 6.25 4.41
C ARG A 261 3.64 5.60 3.21
N ASN A 262 3.14 4.41 3.41
CA ASN A 262 2.42 3.60 2.44
C ASN A 262 1.30 2.83 3.17
N PRO A 263 0.16 3.49 3.47
CA PRO A 263 -1.01 2.86 4.08
C PRO A 263 -1.65 1.90 3.06
N TRP A 264 -1.05 0.71 2.93
CA TRP A 264 -1.27 -0.23 1.84
C TRP A 264 -2.67 -0.82 1.85
N ARG A 265 -3.18 -1.11 3.05
CA ARG A 265 -4.51 -1.66 3.24
C ARG A 265 -5.17 -0.98 4.43
N ILE A 266 -6.44 -0.65 4.26
CA ILE A 266 -7.31 -0.18 5.33
C ILE A 266 -8.53 -1.08 5.45
N SER A 267 -9.10 -1.10 6.64
CA SER A 267 -10.32 -1.84 6.97
C SER A 267 -11.19 -1.06 7.94
N ILE A 268 -12.48 -1.38 7.92
CA ILE A 268 -13.47 -0.81 8.84
C ILE A 268 -14.05 -1.95 9.65
N ASP A 269 -13.98 -1.85 10.97
CA ASP A 269 -14.71 -2.72 11.86
C ASP A 269 -16.22 -2.49 11.66
N LYS A 270 -16.90 -3.50 11.13
CA LYS A 270 -18.33 -3.41 10.79
C LYS A 270 -19.26 -3.25 12.01
N LYS A 271 -18.78 -3.49 13.23
CA LYS A 271 -19.55 -3.31 14.47
C LYS A 271 -19.24 -2.00 15.16
N THR A 272 -17.97 -1.63 15.27
CA THR A 272 -17.55 -0.44 16.04
C THR A 272 -17.40 0.80 15.17
N GLY A 273 -17.10 0.62 13.88
CA GLY A 273 -16.73 1.70 12.96
C GLY A 273 -15.26 2.10 13.04
N ASP A 274 -14.44 1.39 13.84
CA ASP A 274 -13.01 1.66 13.92
C ASP A 274 -12.34 1.46 12.55
N LEU A 275 -11.60 2.47 12.11
CA LEU A 275 -10.76 2.43 10.92
C LEU A 275 -9.38 1.94 11.32
N TRP A 276 -8.89 0.90 10.64
CA TRP A 276 -7.54 0.40 10.78
C TRP A 276 -6.75 0.63 9.50
N ALA A 277 -5.44 0.87 9.65
CA ALA A 277 -4.50 1.04 8.56
C ALA A 277 -3.21 0.27 8.85
N GLY A 278 -2.81 -0.58 7.91
CA GLY A 278 -1.49 -1.18 7.87
C GLY A 278 -0.61 -0.29 7.00
N ASP A 279 0.37 0.36 7.63
CA ASP A 279 1.29 1.30 6.99
C ASP A 279 2.68 0.65 6.87
N VAL A 280 3.10 0.43 5.63
CA VAL A 280 4.40 -0.19 5.34
C VAL A 280 5.48 0.83 5.57
N GLY A 281 6.29 0.60 6.60
CA GLY A 281 7.35 1.53 7.00
C GLY A 281 8.58 1.46 6.11
N TRP A 282 9.67 2.08 6.57
CA TRP A 282 10.81 2.37 5.71
C TRP A 282 11.99 1.43 5.92
N GLU A 283 12.70 1.58 7.03
CA GLU A 283 13.96 0.88 7.31
C GLU A 283 13.85 -0.06 8.52
N LEU A 284 13.03 0.30 9.51
CA LEU A 284 13.09 -0.33 10.82
C LEU A 284 11.77 -0.85 11.34
N TRP A 285 10.63 -0.28 10.95
CA TRP A 285 9.35 -0.58 11.59
C TRP A 285 8.20 -0.74 10.62
N GLU A 286 7.39 -1.77 10.84
CA GLU A 286 6.07 -1.94 10.25
C GLU A 286 4.99 -1.44 11.23
N LEU A 287 3.90 -0.86 10.73
CA LEU A 287 2.95 -0.11 11.54
C LEU A 287 1.51 -0.58 11.35
N LEU A 288 0.79 -0.72 12.46
CA LEU A 288 -0.66 -0.88 12.44
C LEU A 288 -1.31 0.20 13.32
N ASP A 289 -2.24 0.93 12.71
CA ASP A 289 -2.86 2.11 13.32
C ASP A 289 -4.36 1.99 13.37
N ARG A 290 -4.94 2.13 14.57
CA ARG A 290 -6.35 2.48 14.71
C ARG A 290 -6.50 3.98 14.48
N VAL A 291 -7.01 4.34 13.30
CA VAL A 291 -6.96 5.70 12.79
C VAL A 291 -7.98 6.62 13.45
N GLU A 292 -7.48 7.65 14.13
CA GLU A 292 -8.26 8.73 14.72
C GLU A 292 -8.50 9.91 13.78
N ARG A 293 -9.63 10.61 13.97
CA ARG A 293 -9.97 11.84 13.24
C ARG A 293 -8.91 12.92 13.46
N GLY A 294 -8.28 13.38 12.39
CA GLY A 294 -7.26 14.42 12.42
C GLY A 294 -5.91 13.93 12.96
N GLY A 295 -5.74 12.62 13.13
CA GLY A 295 -4.50 12.03 13.61
C GLY A 295 -3.32 12.26 12.66
N ASN A 296 -2.14 12.45 13.25
CA ASN A 296 -0.85 12.55 12.58
C ASN A 296 0.00 11.34 12.96
N TYR A 297 0.32 10.48 12.00
CA TYR A 297 1.07 9.23 12.21
C TYR A 297 2.58 9.40 12.02
N GLY A 298 3.03 10.64 11.87
CA GLY A 298 4.40 11.04 12.10
C GLY A 298 5.35 10.83 10.93
N TRP A 299 4.99 10.09 9.87
CA TRP A 299 5.83 10.01 8.67
C TRP A 299 6.12 11.41 8.14
N SER A 300 7.33 11.77 7.71
CA SER A 300 8.60 11.05 7.86
C SER A 300 9.50 11.64 8.94
N VAL A 301 8.93 12.40 9.90
CA VAL A 301 9.63 12.88 11.11
C VAL A 301 9.66 11.84 12.24
N MET A 302 8.90 10.77 12.07
CA MET A 302 8.91 9.55 12.86
C MET A 302 8.75 8.35 11.93
N GLU A 303 9.35 7.24 12.30
CA GLU A 303 9.06 5.90 11.80
C GLU A 303 8.68 5.04 13.01
N GLY A 304 7.36 4.84 13.19
CA GLY A 304 6.81 4.28 14.42
C GLY A 304 7.16 5.13 15.63
N ARG A 305 7.69 4.49 16.66
CA ARG A 305 8.14 5.19 17.87
C ARG A 305 9.54 5.81 17.74
N GLN A 306 10.21 5.68 16.60
CA GLN A 306 11.56 6.22 16.38
C GLN A 306 11.52 7.57 15.67
N PRO A 307 12.20 8.61 16.20
CA PRO A 307 12.38 9.86 15.48
C PRO A 307 13.25 9.69 14.23
N THR A 308 12.80 10.26 13.13
CA THR A 308 13.52 10.35 11.84
C THR A 308 13.46 11.80 11.36
N ASN A 309 14.37 12.26 10.49
CA ASN A 309 14.33 13.61 9.87
C ASN A 309 13.86 14.74 10.82
N THR A 310 14.37 14.77 12.05
CA THR A 310 13.80 15.58 13.15
C THR A 310 13.86 17.10 12.90
N GLU A 311 14.66 17.50 11.91
CA GLU A 311 14.82 18.85 11.42
C GLU A 311 13.73 19.29 10.41
N TRP A 312 12.89 18.37 9.94
CA TRP A 312 11.82 18.69 8.99
C TRP A 312 10.60 19.33 9.69
N PRO A 313 9.81 20.14 8.97
CA PRO A 313 8.59 20.72 9.52
C PRO A 313 7.62 19.63 10.00
N ARG A 314 6.99 19.87 11.14
CA ARG A 314 5.89 19.04 11.66
C ARG A 314 4.55 19.57 11.16
N GLY A 315 3.60 18.67 10.99
CA GLY A 315 2.25 19.01 10.59
C GLY A 315 1.45 19.74 11.69
N PRO A 316 0.22 20.15 11.39
CA PRO A 316 -0.58 21.03 12.26
C PRO A 316 -1.08 20.38 13.57
N THR A 317 -0.96 19.05 13.72
CA THR A 317 -1.49 18.32 14.88
C THR A 317 -0.40 17.47 15.57
N PRO A 318 -0.56 17.16 16.88
CA PRO A 318 0.37 16.29 17.60
C PRO A 318 0.50 14.92 16.96
N ILE A 319 1.72 14.36 16.96
CA ILE A 319 1.97 13.02 16.46
C ILE A 319 1.42 12.00 17.46
N LEU A 320 0.67 11.02 16.93
CA LEU A 320 0.15 9.88 17.67
C LEU A 320 1.14 8.71 17.55
N PRO A 321 1.38 7.94 18.63
CA PRO A 321 2.15 6.71 18.53
C PRO A 321 1.32 5.64 17.79
N PRO A 322 1.97 4.71 17.08
CA PRO A 322 1.24 3.67 16.40
C PRO A 322 0.55 2.73 17.38
N THR A 323 -0.58 2.13 16.96
CA THR A 323 -1.28 1.18 17.84
C THR A 323 -0.43 -0.06 18.08
N ILE A 324 0.22 -0.55 17.03
CA ILE A 324 1.23 -1.61 17.07
C ILE A 324 2.38 -1.21 16.13
N ASP A 325 3.62 -1.42 16.55
CA ASP A 325 4.79 -1.38 15.65
C ASP A 325 5.61 -2.66 15.79
N HIS A 326 6.04 -3.21 14.66
CA HIS A 326 6.88 -4.41 14.59
C HIS A 326 8.24 -4.06 14.02
N PRO A 327 9.35 -4.48 14.65
CA PRO A 327 10.66 -4.23 14.06
C PRO A 327 10.85 -5.08 12.80
N HIS A 328 11.72 -4.62 11.88
CA HIS A 328 12.00 -5.35 10.64
C HIS A 328 12.63 -6.74 10.83
N SER A 329 13.09 -7.06 12.04
CA SER A 329 13.49 -8.42 12.41
C SER A 329 12.31 -9.39 12.55
N GLU A 330 11.07 -8.89 12.62
CA GLU A 330 9.85 -9.67 12.89
C GLU A 330 8.82 -9.61 11.75
N SER A 331 8.70 -8.46 11.07
CA SER A 331 7.74 -8.10 10.00
C SER A 331 8.49 -7.26 8.95
N SER A 332 8.09 -7.21 7.67
CA SER A 332 8.80 -6.38 6.67
C SER A 332 7.92 -5.81 5.55
N SER A 333 6.61 -6.08 5.58
CA SER A 333 5.62 -5.57 4.64
C SER A 333 4.21 -5.81 5.21
N ILE A 334 3.82 -5.03 6.22
CA ILE A 334 2.54 -5.23 6.91
C ILE A 334 1.37 -4.97 5.97
N THR A 335 0.41 -5.87 6.00
CA THR A 335 -0.85 -5.75 5.30
C THR A 335 -1.95 -5.82 6.34
N ASP A 336 -2.74 -4.76 6.46
CA ASP A 336 -3.92 -4.75 7.31
C ASP A 336 -4.86 -5.92 6.99
N GLY A 337 -5.74 -6.26 7.94
CA GLY A 337 -6.71 -7.34 7.74
C GLY A 337 -8.13 -6.94 8.10
N LEU A 338 -8.72 -7.62 9.09
CA LEU A 338 -10.12 -7.44 9.46
C LEU A 338 -10.37 -7.81 10.93
N THR A 339 -11.36 -7.17 11.53
CA THR A 339 -11.87 -7.62 12.83
C THR A 339 -12.76 -8.84 12.67
N TYR A 340 -12.42 -9.93 13.36
CA TYR A 340 -13.14 -11.20 13.27
C TYR A 340 -14.34 -11.24 14.21
N TYR A 341 -15.52 -11.54 13.68
CA TYR A 341 -16.74 -11.75 14.48
C TYR A 341 -17.46 -13.07 14.17
N GLY A 342 -16.78 -13.98 13.49
CA GLY A 342 -17.33 -15.29 13.17
C GLY A 342 -17.52 -16.16 14.41
N THR A 343 -18.26 -17.25 14.25
CA THR A 343 -18.58 -18.20 15.33
C THR A 343 -17.65 -19.41 15.36
N ARG A 344 -16.88 -19.64 14.28
CA ARG A 344 -15.99 -20.79 14.12
C ARG A 344 -14.77 -20.71 15.04
N LEU A 345 -14.13 -19.54 15.10
CA LEU A 345 -12.92 -19.28 15.89
C LEU A 345 -13.28 -18.35 17.05
N LYS A 346 -13.96 -18.89 18.07
CA LYS A 346 -14.58 -18.08 19.14
C LYS A 346 -13.59 -17.18 19.89
N GLU A 347 -12.34 -17.61 20.04
CA GLU A 347 -11.31 -16.86 20.74
C GLU A 347 -10.86 -15.61 19.96
N LEU A 348 -11.01 -15.61 18.63
CA LEU A 348 -10.68 -14.46 17.79
C LEU A 348 -11.84 -13.45 17.70
N ASN A 349 -12.97 -13.70 18.36
CA ASN A 349 -14.12 -12.79 18.28
C ASN A 349 -13.76 -11.42 18.88
N GLY A 350 -13.94 -10.35 18.09
CA GLY A 350 -13.57 -8.99 18.46
C GLY A 350 -12.08 -8.66 18.31
N HIS A 351 -11.25 -9.60 17.88
CA HIS A 351 -9.84 -9.33 17.62
C HIS A 351 -9.64 -8.85 16.18
N HIS A 352 -8.78 -7.86 16.02
CA HIS A 352 -8.30 -7.40 14.74
C HIS A 352 -7.15 -8.29 14.27
N ILE A 353 -7.35 -8.99 13.15
CA ILE A 353 -6.36 -9.89 12.56
C ILE A 353 -5.76 -9.17 11.36
N TYR A 354 -4.44 -9.10 11.30
CA TYR A 354 -3.67 -8.48 10.22
C TYR A 354 -2.55 -9.44 9.83
N GLY A 355 -1.83 -9.16 8.75
CA GLY A 355 -0.76 -10.03 8.31
C GLY A 355 0.44 -9.26 7.80
N ASP A 356 1.45 -10.00 7.38
CA ASP A 356 2.66 -9.46 6.77
C ASP A 356 2.96 -10.23 5.49
N TYR A 357 3.15 -9.50 4.39
CA TYR A 357 3.29 -10.08 3.06
C TYR A 357 4.60 -10.86 2.90
N ASP A 358 5.70 -10.35 3.43
CA ASP A 358 7.03 -10.95 3.23
C ASP A 358 7.25 -12.18 4.12
N THR A 359 6.77 -12.15 5.36
CA THR A 359 6.94 -13.25 6.32
C THR A 359 5.80 -14.25 6.31
N GLY A 360 4.62 -13.86 5.83
CA GLY A 360 3.40 -14.67 5.87
C GLY A 360 2.81 -14.87 7.26
N LYS A 361 3.27 -14.12 8.28
CA LYS A 361 2.73 -14.14 9.64
C LYS A 361 1.37 -13.41 9.71
N PHE A 362 0.52 -13.80 10.67
CA PHE A 362 -0.81 -13.25 10.89
C PHE A 362 -1.23 -13.35 12.37
#